data_AF-A0A7R9LBY6-F1
#
_entry.id   AF-A0A7R9LBY6-F1
#
_cell.length_a   1.000
_cell.length_b   1.000
_cell.length_c   1.000
_cell.angle_alpha   90.00
_cell.angle_beta   90.00
_cell.angle_gamma   90.00
#
_symmetry.space_group_name_H-M   'P 1'
#
loop_
_entity.id
_entity.type
_entity.pdbx_description
1 polymer ?
#
loop_
_entity_poly.entity_id
_entity_poly.type
_entity_poly.pdbx_seq_one_letter_code
_entity_poly.pdbx_strand_id
1 'polypeptide(L)'
;GNDGQSGGGDGQSSRIDKIFGGWLSVRINDHKELVPIIKTVYQWNITKSGKIITVWTLDLKNGGGAVYKGSPNTGKADCTLTIDEESAVNVFEGREDAMKAFMGGKLKIAGNIMAAQKLQQLWSEEAPRGSVSLDKQPNVSPNQSSNNLEDSALLESVPVSGLKCDIVFTNRMHEEPDIVRKLRVVFQFNITIDGKHRTTWTCDNKSKPEGDVYIGPPKGGKADCTVTVEDDDFLKLMVGKLNPQRAFMMGKLKIKGNIMLLQKLNSLWLDLQKAGKAPELPFLTDMMLKTSVIPGLKSESMIVELVQRLVRLPQLYTQVPTLIGFDITKDNKSVSKWTLDFTKNKLTGVFERGLPDKKHCILTIDDDDFVRLTFNRIQLQNCISSGRIKIDGDKSVAQKINILFTTPTAKSKL
;
A
#
# COMPACT_ATOMS: atom_id res chain seq x y z
N GLY A 1 19.46 -35.84 -57.28
CA GLY A 1 18.75 -34.65 -57.76
C GLY A 1 17.67 -34.30 -56.76
N ASN A 2 17.69 -33.05 -56.30
CA ASN A 2 16.71 -32.32 -55.49
C ASN A 2 16.46 -32.75 -54.03
N ASP A 3 17.27 -32.15 -53.15
CA ASP A 3 16.90 -31.03 -52.27
C ASP A 3 15.45 -30.90 -51.79
N GLY A 4 15.32 -30.92 -50.46
CA GLY A 4 14.19 -30.43 -49.70
C GLY A 4 14.67 -29.97 -48.32
N GLN A 5 15.38 -28.84 -48.27
CA GLN A 5 15.61 -28.08 -47.04
C GLN A 5 14.26 -27.70 -46.42
N SER A 6 14.07 -28.02 -45.13
CA SER A 6 13.10 -27.32 -44.30
C SER A 6 13.69 -26.99 -42.93
N GLY A 7 14.34 -25.82 -42.89
CA GLY A 7 14.24 -24.84 -41.81
C GLY A 7 14.53 -25.28 -40.39
N GLY A 8 15.82 -25.26 -40.01
CA GLY A 8 16.20 -24.93 -38.64
C GLY A 8 15.80 -23.47 -38.35
N GLY A 9 14.71 -23.29 -37.61
CA GLY A 9 14.34 -22.01 -37.05
C GLY A 9 14.99 -21.86 -35.68
N ASP A 10 15.90 -20.89 -35.55
CA ASP A 10 16.47 -20.45 -34.28
C ASP A 10 15.37 -20.25 -33.23
N GLY A 11 15.43 -21.06 -32.17
CA GLY A 11 14.39 -21.19 -31.16
C GLY A 11 14.26 -19.93 -30.30
N GLN A 12 13.45 -18.96 -30.74
CA GLN A 12 12.95 -17.92 -29.85
C GLN A 12 12.03 -18.56 -28.79
N SER A 13 12.53 -18.60 -27.55
CA SER A 13 11.75 -18.98 -26.37
C SER A 13 10.44 -18.18 -26.30
N SER A 14 9.30 -18.87 -26.18
CA SER A 14 7.98 -18.24 -26.19
C SER A 14 7.83 -17.28 -25.01
N ARG A 15 6.92 -16.30 -25.11
CA ARG A 15 6.66 -15.34 -24.01
C ARG A 15 6.28 -16.08 -22.72
N ILE A 16 5.53 -17.17 -22.85
CA ILE A 16 5.16 -18.05 -21.73
C ILE A 16 6.39 -18.73 -21.13
N ASP A 17 7.30 -19.27 -21.96
CA ASP A 17 8.53 -19.89 -21.45
C ASP A 17 9.41 -18.87 -20.71
N LYS A 18 9.45 -17.61 -21.16
CA LYS A 18 10.15 -16.51 -20.45
C LYS A 18 9.47 -16.14 -19.12
N ILE A 19 8.14 -16.12 -19.08
CA ILE A 19 7.38 -15.83 -17.85
C ILE A 19 7.62 -16.92 -16.81
N PHE A 20 7.41 -18.20 -17.16
CA PHE A 20 7.49 -19.27 -16.19
C PHE A 20 8.92 -19.73 -15.95
N GLY A 21 9.66 -20.04 -17.01
CA GLY A 21 11.03 -20.55 -16.90
C GLY A 21 12.03 -19.49 -16.45
N GLY A 22 11.79 -18.22 -16.77
CA GLY A 22 12.64 -17.09 -16.39
C GLY A 22 12.12 -16.35 -15.16
N TRP A 23 11.15 -15.45 -15.37
CA TRP A 23 10.72 -14.49 -14.34
C TRP A 23 10.19 -15.18 -13.08
N LEU A 24 9.29 -16.15 -13.22
CA LEU A 24 8.69 -16.83 -12.08
C LEU A 24 9.72 -17.67 -11.33
N SER A 25 10.61 -18.38 -12.03
CA SER A 25 11.71 -19.13 -11.42
C SER A 25 12.63 -18.25 -10.56
N VAL A 26 13.08 -17.11 -11.10
CA VAL A 26 13.93 -16.14 -10.38
C VAL A 26 13.18 -15.63 -9.15
N ARG A 27 11.92 -15.25 -9.33
CA ARG A 27 11.08 -14.75 -8.24
C ARG A 27 10.91 -15.76 -7.10
N ILE A 28 10.69 -17.04 -7.38
CA ILE A 28 10.60 -18.06 -6.32
C ILE A 28 11.95 -18.25 -5.61
N ASN A 29 13.06 -18.11 -6.33
CA ASN A 29 14.38 -18.19 -5.71
C ASN A 29 14.67 -17.00 -4.78
N ASP A 30 14.20 -15.80 -5.13
CA ASP A 30 14.36 -14.59 -4.31
C ASP A 30 13.42 -14.55 -3.10
N HIS A 31 12.33 -15.31 -3.14
CA HIS A 31 11.27 -15.34 -2.12
C HIS A 31 11.03 -16.74 -1.53
N LYS A 32 12.10 -17.44 -1.14
CA LYS A 32 12.01 -18.81 -0.58
C LYS A 32 11.22 -18.89 0.73
N GLU A 33 11.11 -17.78 1.46
CA GLU A 33 10.29 -17.64 2.66
C GLU A 33 8.80 -17.89 2.41
N LEU A 34 8.33 -17.70 1.17
CA LEU A 34 6.92 -17.92 0.80
C LEU A 34 6.55 -19.40 0.68
N VAL A 35 7.53 -20.27 0.41
CA VAL A 35 7.32 -21.72 0.23
C VAL A 35 6.63 -22.36 1.45
N PRO A 36 7.18 -22.25 2.69
CA PRO A 36 6.53 -22.80 3.88
C PRO A 36 5.21 -22.11 4.27
N ILE A 37 4.90 -20.93 3.70
CA ILE A 37 3.65 -20.20 3.95
C ILE A 37 2.55 -20.68 3.01
N ILE A 38 2.88 -20.87 1.73
CA ILE A 38 1.90 -21.16 0.67
C ILE A 38 1.56 -22.66 0.63
N LYS A 39 2.54 -23.55 0.77
CA LYS A 39 2.35 -25.02 0.84
C LYS A 39 1.38 -25.59 -0.21
N THR A 40 1.47 -25.10 -1.44
CA THR A 40 0.52 -25.44 -2.53
C THR A 40 1.25 -25.74 -3.83
N VAL A 41 0.80 -26.77 -4.55
CA VAL A 41 1.23 -27.07 -5.93
C VAL A 41 0.23 -26.48 -6.92
N TYR A 42 0.68 -25.57 -7.79
CA TYR A 42 -0.11 -24.95 -8.84
C TYR A 42 0.27 -25.51 -10.21
N GLN A 43 -0.72 -25.91 -11.01
CA GLN A 43 -0.53 -26.26 -12.41
C GLN A 43 -1.18 -25.21 -13.31
N TRP A 44 -0.47 -24.75 -14.33
CA TRP A 44 -0.92 -23.79 -15.33
C TRP A 44 -1.05 -24.49 -16.68
N ASN A 45 -2.28 -24.65 -17.15
CA ASN A 45 -2.61 -25.12 -18.49
C ASN A 45 -2.78 -23.91 -19.41
N ILE A 46 -1.75 -23.61 -20.20
CA ILE A 46 -1.80 -22.50 -21.15
C ILE A 46 -2.41 -22.99 -22.45
N THR A 47 -3.48 -22.33 -22.89
CA THR A 47 -4.23 -22.71 -24.10
C THR A 47 -4.02 -21.71 -25.23
N LYS A 48 -4.18 -22.15 -26.48
CA LYS A 48 -4.28 -21.28 -27.65
C LYS A 48 -5.33 -21.88 -28.56
N SER A 49 -6.33 -21.08 -28.94
CA SER A 49 -7.50 -21.56 -29.68
C SER A 49 -8.18 -22.77 -29.02
N GLY A 50 -8.27 -22.76 -27.68
CA GLY A 50 -8.93 -23.79 -26.87
C GLY A 50 -8.14 -25.09 -26.65
N LYS A 51 -6.94 -25.24 -27.25
CA LYS A 51 -6.06 -26.41 -27.04
C LYS A 51 -4.94 -26.06 -26.07
N ILE A 52 -4.63 -26.95 -25.12
CA ILE A 52 -3.47 -26.77 -24.23
C ILE A 52 -2.20 -26.86 -25.08
N ILE A 53 -1.42 -25.78 -25.13
CA ILE A 53 -0.15 -25.71 -25.85
C ILE A 53 1.06 -25.91 -24.94
N THR A 54 0.92 -25.63 -23.65
CA THR A 54 1.95 -25.93 -22.66
C THR A 54 1.38 -26.03 -21.25
N VAL A 55 2.06 -26.80 -20.40
CA VAL A 55 1.74 -26.96 -18.99
C VAL A 55 2.96 -26.55 -18.18
N TRP A 56 2.75 -25.78 -17.12
CA TRP A 56 3.79 -25.39 -16.17
C TRP A 56 3.34 -25.69 -14.74
N THR A 57 4.28 -26.11 -13.90
CA THR A 57 4.04 -26.34 -12.48
C THR A 57 4.86 -25.38 -11.64
N LEU A 58 4.19 -24.77 -10.66
CA LEU A 58 4.79 -24.05 -9.55
C LEU A 58 4.55 -24.89 -8.29
N ASP A 59 5.59 -25.53 -7.80
CA ASP A 59 5.57 -26.33 -6.59
C ASP A 59 6.08 -25.51 -5.41
N LEU A 60 5.18 -25.07 -4.53
CA LEU A 60 5.50 -24.38 -3.29
C LEU A 60 5.16 -25.25 -2.07
N LYS A 61 5.06 -26.56 -2.26
CA LYS A 61 4.67 -27.52 -1.22
C LYS A 61 5.79 -28.50 -0.91
N ASN A 62 6.50 -28.94 -1.93
CA ASN A 62 7.54 -29.96 -1.82
C ASN A 62 8.93 -29.31 -1.96
N GLY A 63 9.77 -29.44 -0.94
CA GLY A 63 11.13 -28.90 -0.95
C GLY A 63 11.20 -27.38 -0.84
N GLY A 64 12.16 -26.77 -1.56
CA GLY A 64 12.53 -25.35 -1.45
C GLY A 64 11.84 -24.40 -2.42
N GLY A 65 10.75 -24.82 -3.06
CA GLY A 65 10.08 -24.08 -4.13
C GLY A 65 10.69 -24.38 -5.50
N ALA A 66 9.85 -24.70 -6.49
CA ALA A 66 10.31 -24.99 -7.85
C ALA A 66 9.31 -24.55 -8.91
N VAL A 67 9.82 -24.12 -10.07
CA VAL A 67 9.03 -23.85 -11.27
C VAL A 67 9.59 -24.71 -12.40
N TYR A 68 8.74 -25.47 -13.08
CA TYR A 68 9.17 -26.36 -14.15
C TYR A 68 8.07 -26.60 -15.18
N LYS A 69 8.49 -26.92 -16.41
CA LYS A 69 7.59 -27.24 -17.51
C LYS A 69 7.09 -28.68 -17.36
N GLY A 70 5.80 -28.87 -17.52
CA GLY A 70 5.11 -30.15 -17.33
C GLY A 70 4.14 -30.15 -16.15
N SER A 71 3.38 -31.24 -16.03
CA SER A 71 2.50 -31.52 -14.89
C SER A 71 3.30 -31.80 -13.61
N PRO A 72 2.69 -31.73 -12.42
CA PRO A 72 3.39 -31.99 -11.16
C PRO A 72 4.13 -33.33 -11.15
N ASN A 73 5.40 -33.31 -10.75
CA ASN A 73 6.25 -34.51 -10.67
C ASN A 73 5.80 -35.48 -9.57
N THR A 74 5.08 -34.98 -8.56
CA THR A 74 4.56 -35.76 -7.45
C THR A 74 3.10 -35.39 -7.17
N GLY A 75 2.24 -36.41 -7.09
CA GLY A 75 0.82 -36.22 -6.77
C GLY A 75 0.04 -35.42 -7.82
N LYS A 76 -1.04 -34.75 -7.37
CA LYS A 76 -1.87 -33.86 -8.20
C LYS A 76 -1.64 -32.42 -7.77
N ALA A 77 -1.84 -31.48 -8.70
CA ALA A 77 -1.88 -30.06 -8.34
C ALA A 77 -3.02 -29.80 -7.35
N ASP A 78 -2.74 -29.01 -6.33
CA ASP A 78 -3.77 -28.51 -5.40
C ASP A 78 -4.68 -27.50 -6.11
N CYS A 79 -4.14 -26.74 -7.06
CA CYS A 79 -4.86 -25.76 -7.87
C CYS A 79 -4.42 -25.83 -9.34
N THR A 80 -5.36 -26.03 -10.25
CA THR A 80 -5.12 -26.02 -11.70
C THR A 80 -5.75 -24.79 -12.32
N LEU A 81 -4.96 -23.95 -12.95
CA LEU A 81 -5.36 -22.74 -13.66
C LEU A 81 -5.29 -22.99 -15.16
N THR A 82 -6.38 -22.79 -15.89
CA THR A 82 -6.43 -22.92 -17.35
C THR A 82 -6.75 -21.57 -17.96
N ILE A 83 -5.86 -21.05 -18.80
CA ILE A 83 -5.95 -19.69 -19.35
C ILE A 83 -5.38 -19.65 -20.77
N ASP A 84 -5.94 -18.80 -21.64
CA ASP A 84 -5.40 -18.55 -22.98
C ASP A 84 -4.03 -17.84 -22.90
N GLU A 85 -3.12 -18.15 -23.83
CA GLU A 85 -1.75 -17.62 -23.91
C GLU A 85 -1.70 -16.09 -23.83
N GLU A 86 -2.56 -15.39 -24.59
CA GLU A 86 -2.58 -13.93 -24.61
C GLU A 86 -3.09 -13.38 -23.28
N SER A 87 -4.13 -14.00 -22.71
CA SER A 87 -4.68 -13.63 -21.41
C SER A 87 -3.68 -13.89 -20.27
N ALA A 88 -2.94 -15.00 -20.33
CA ALA A 88 -1.90 -15.33 -19.37
C ALA A 88 -0.79 -14.28 -19.39
N VAL A 89 -0.30 -13.94 -20.58
CA VAL A 89 0.67 -12.87 -20.77
C VAL A 89 0.15 -11.55 -20.21
N ASN A 90 -1.09 -11.16 -20.52
CA ASN A 90 -1.66 -9.91 -20.01
C ASN A 90 -1.79 -9.91 -18.48
N VAL A 91 -2.14 -11.05 -17.87
CA VAL A 91 -2.22 -11.18 -16.42
C VAL A 91 -0.84 -11.06 -15.76
N PHE A 92 0.18 -11.77 -16.27
CA PHE A 92 1.53 -11.73 -15.70
C PHE A 92 2.23 -10.37 -15.93
N GLU A 93 1.89 -9.64 -16.98
CA GLU A 93 2.39 -8.28 -17.24
C GLU A 93 1.55 -7.19 -16.55
N GLY A 94 0.50 -7.57 -15.82
CA GLY A 94 -0.40 -6.64 -15.12
C GLY A 94 -1.31 -5.81 -16.03
N ARG A 95 -1.43 -6.18 -17.31
CA ARG A 95 -2.33 -5.57 -18.31
C ARG A 95 -3.77 -6.08 -18.18
N GLU A 96 -3.98 -7.22 -17.53
CA GLU A 96 -5.30 -7.76 -17.21
C GLU A 96 -5.34 -8.23 -15.75
N ASP A 97 -6.46 -7.95 -15.06
CA ASP A 97 -6.66 -8.45 -13.70
C ASP A 97 -7.09 -9.92 -13.74
N ALA A 98 -6.42 -10.79 -12.99
CA ALA A 98 -6.69 -12.22 -13.01
C ALA A 98 -8.10 -12.58 -12.51
N MET A 99 -8.69 -11.78 -11.62
CA MET A 99 -10.06 -11.98 -11.14
C MET A 99 -11.08 -11.60 -12.21
N LYS A 100 -10.82 -10.52 -12.97
CA LYS A 100 -11.61 -10.18 -14.17
C LYS A 100 -11.49 -11.26 -15.24
N ALA A 101 -10.30 -11.80 -15.48
CA ALA A 101 -10.10 -12.91 -16.40
C ALA A 101 -10.89 -14.16 -15.96
N PHE A 102 -10.94 -14.43 -14.65
CA PHE A 102 -11.71 -15.54 -14.09
C PHE A 102 -13.23 -15.34 -14.24
N MET A 103 -13.75 -14.19 -13.82
CA MET A 103 -15.18 -13.86 -13.96
C MET A 103 -15.63 -13.81 -15.42
N GLY A 104 -14.75 -13.38 -16.33
CA GLY A 104 -14.99 -13.36 -17.77
C GLY A 104 -14.82 -14.73 -18.45
N GLY A 105 -14.52 -15.79 -17.69
CA GLY A 105 -14.36 -17.15 -18.20
C GLY A 105 -13.06 -17.43 -18.98
N LYS A 106 -12.17 -16.44 -19.10
CA LYS A 106 -10.87 -16.56 -19.76
C LYS A 106 -9.84 -17.33 -18.91
N LEU A 107 -9.94 -17.21 -17.60
CA LEU A 107 -9.23 -18.03 -16.62
C LEU A 107 -10.23 -19.00 -16.00
N LYS A 108 -9.92 -20.29 -15.99
CA LYS A 108 -10.67 -21.33 -15.28
C LYS A 108 -9.80 -21.88 -14.17
N ILE A 109 -10.40 -22.12 -13.00
CA ILE A 109 -9.70 -22.66 -11.84
C ILE A 109 -10.40 -23.96 -11.43
N ALA A 110 -9.63 -25.03 -11.28
CA ALA A 110 -10.06 -26.30 -10.74
C ALA A 110 -9.22 -26.66 -9.51
N GLY A 111 -9.81 -27.37 -8.55
CA GLY A 111 -9.19 -27.66 -7.26
C GLY A 111 -9.38 -26.51 -6.26
N ASN A 112 -8.33 -26.15 -5.51
CA ASN A 112 -8.38 -25.17 -4.43
C ASN A 112 -8.42 -23.73 -4.97
N ILE A 113 -9.63 -23.22 -5.18
CA ILE A 113 -9.89 -21.85 -5.68
C ILE A 113 -9.31 -20.78 -4.74
N MET A 114 -9.36 -20.99 -3.42
CA MET A 114 -8.78 -20.03 -2.46
C MET A 114 -7.26 -19.94 -2.61
N ALA A 115 -6.59 -21.01 -3.04
CA ALA A 115 -5.16 -20.97 -3.31
C ALA A 115 -4.85 -20.06 -4.51
N ALA A 116 -5.64 -20.11 -5.58
CA ALA A 116 -5.49 -19.19 -6.72
C ALA A 116 -5.67 -17.71 -6.29
N GLN A 117 -6.61 -17.43 -5.39
CA GLN A 117 -6.80 -16.07 -4.85
C GLN A 117 -5.62 -15.59 -4.00
N LYS A 118 -5.10 -16.46 -3.12
CA LYS A 118 -3.90 -16.16 -2.33
C LYS A 118 -2.68 -15.92 -3.22
N LEU A 119 -2.53 -16.74 -4.25
CA LEU A 119 -1.46 -16.61 -5.23
C LEU A 119 -1.52 -15.27 -5.98
N GLN A 120 -2.72 -14.88 -6.44
CA GLN A 120 -2.94 -13.58 -7.06
C GLN A 120 -2.65 -12.44 -6.08
N GLN A 121 -3.11 -12.54 -4.82
CA GLN A 121 -2.87 -11.50 -3.81
C GLN A 121 -1.37 -11.27 -3.61
N LEU A 122 -0.61 -12.35 -3.35
CA LEU A 122 0.84 -12.32 -3.14
C LEU A 122 1.62 -11.78 -4.34
N TRP A 123 1.11 -11.94 -5.56
CA TRP A 123 1.74 -11.41 -6.77
C TRP A 123 1.25 -10.03 -7.18
N SER A 124 0.00 -9.67 -6.88
CA SER A 124 -0.55 -8.34 -7.14
C SER A 124 0.06 -7.25 -6.25
N GLU A 125 0.59 -7.64 -5.10
CA GLU A 125 1.29 -6.76 -4.18
C GLU A 125 2.66 -6.31 -4.73
N GLU A 126 3.26 -7.08 -5.66
CA GLU A 126 4.66 -6.93 -6.10
C GLU A 126 4.94 -7.09 -7.61
N ALA A 127 3.94 -7.29 -8.48
CA ALA A 127 4.17 -7.33 -9.92
C ALA A 127 4.56 -5.94 -10.49
N PRO A 128 5.56 -5.84 -11.38
CA PRO A 128 5.85 -4.59 -12.08
C PRO A 128 4.70 -4.29 -13.03
N ARG A 129 4.01 -3.17 -12.83
CA ARG A 129 3.03 -2.67 -13.79
C ARG A 129 3.75 -1.98 -14.93
N GLY A 130 3.71 -2.58 -16.12
CA GLY A 130 4.11 -1.96 -17.38
C GLY A 130 5.41 -2.50 -17.98
N SER A 131 5.37 -2.82 -19.27
CA SER A 131 6.54 -3.10 -20.09
C SER A 131 7.44 -1.86 -20.18
N VAL A 132 8.55 -1.88 -19.45
CA VAL A 132 9.73 -1.07 -19.77
C VAL A 132 10.42 -1.75 -20.95
N SER A 133 10.29 -1.19 -22.15
CA SER A 133 11.25 -1.45 -23.21
C SER A 133 12.60 -0.87 -22.75
N LEU A 134 13.57 -1.75 -22.50
CA LEU A 134 14.92 -1.37 -22.05
C LEU A 134 15.83 -0.82 -23.17
N ASP A 135 15.34 -0.70 -24.40
CA ASP A 135 16.12 -0.15 -25.51
C ASP A 135 15.44 1.07 -26.13
N LYS A 136 15.55 2.19 -25.42
CA LYS A 136 15.73 3.57 -25.91
C LYS A 136 15.50 4.51 -24.74
N GLN A 137 16.57 5.12 -24.24
CA GLN A 137 16.44 6.41 -23.57
C GLN A 137 15.75 7.37 -24.54
N PRO A 138 14.58 7.95 -24.21
CA PRO A 138 14.20 9.20 -24.82
C PRO A 138 15.08 10.26 -24.16
N ASN A 139 16.05 10.75 -24.92
CA ASN A 139 16.69 12.03 -24.63
C ASN A 139 15.61 13.11 -24.81
N VAL A 140 14.75 13.26 -23.81
CA VAL A 140 13.77 14.34 -23.71
C VAL A 140 14.11 15.05 -22.43
N SER A 141 14.75 16.20 -22.58
CA SER A 141 14.89 17.16 -21.49
C SER A 141 13.51 17.43 -20.91
N PRO A 142 13.29 17.25 -19.59
CA PRO A 142 11.98 17.48 -19.01
C PRO A 142 11.68 18.97 -19.11
N ASN A 143 10.56 19.30 -19.74
CA ASN A 143 10.02 20.65 -19.70
C ASN A 143 9.67 20.94 -18.23
N GLN A 144 10.41 21.84 -17.58
CA GLN A 144 10.37 22.07 -16.13
C GLN A 144 8.97 22.48 -15.61
N SER A 145 8.06 22.89 -16.50
CA SER A 145 6.72 23.36 -16.16
C SER A 145 5.74 22.27 -15.73
N SER A 146 5.80 21.04 -16.28
CA SER A 146 4.85 19.97 -15.93
C SER A 146 5.17 19.30 -14.58
N ASN A 147 6.46 19.13 -14.27
CA ASN A 147 6.90 18.57 -12.99
C ASN A 147 6.55 19.48 -11.80
N ASN A 148 6.58 20.80 -12.00
CA ASN A 148 6.24 21.76 -10.94
C ASN A 148 4.74 21.77 -10.61
N LEU A 149 3.87 21.52 -11.60
CA LEU A 149 2.42 21.45 -11.40
C LEU A 149 2.01 20.20 -10.61
N GLU A 150 2.57 19.04 -10.92
CA GLU A 150 2.32 17.80 -10.18
C GLU A 150 2.85 17.87 -8.74
N ASP A 151 4.03 18.46 -8.54
CA ASP A 151 4.61 18.64 -7.21
C ASP A 151 3.78 19.60 -6.35
N SER A 152 3.31 20.70 -6.94
CA SER A 152 2.42 21.64 -6.23
C SER A 152 1.10 20.97 -5.85
N ALA A 153 0.49 20.20 -6.77
CA ALA A 153 -0.74 19.46 -6.50
C ALA A 153 -0.56 18.42 -5.38
N LEU A 154 0.58 17.72 -5.34
CA LEU A 154 0.92 16.80 -4.25
C LEU A 154 0.94 17.54 -2.91
N LEU A 155 1.69 18.65 -2.83
CA LEU A 155 1.82 19.42 -1.60
C LEU A 155 0.48 20.01 -1.13
N GLU A 156 -0.33 20.52 -2.05
CA GLU A 156 -1.66 21.06 -1.74
C GLU A 156 -2.64 19.96 -1.28
N SER A 157 -2.45 18.72 -1.71
CA SER A 157 -3.29 17.59 -1.30
C SER A 157 -3.05 17.13 0.14
N VAL A 158 -1.91 17.48 0.75
CA VAL A 158 -1.58 17.05 2.11
C VAL A 158 -2.32 17.92 3.14
N PRO A 159 -3.15 17.31 4.02
CA PRO A 159 -3.87 18.07 5.02
C PRO A 159 -2.92 18.67 6.07
N VAL A 160 -3.21 19.89 6.51
CA VAL A 160 -2.43 20.64 7.51
C VAL A 160 -3.29 21.17 8.66
N SER A 161 -4.51 20.64 8.85
CA SER A 161 -5.43 21.16 9.88
C SER A 161 -4.94 20.89 11.31
N GLY A 162 -4.07 19.90 11.50
CA GLY A 162 -3.67 19.39 12.81
C GLY A 162 -4.70 18.43 13.44
N LEU A 163 -5.71 17.99 12.69
CA LEU A 163 -6.69 17.02 13.15
C LEU A 163 -6.23 15.57 12.88
N LYS A 164 -6.50 14.69 13.84
CA LYS A 164 -6.20 13.25 13.75
C LYS A 164 -7.06 12.56 12.72
N CYS A 165 -8.29 13.04 12.49
CA CYS A 165 -9.18 12.50 11.47
C CYS A 165 -8.61 12.61 10.05
N ASP A 166 -7.84 13.65 9.74
CA ASP A 166 -7.32 13.90 8.39
C ASP A 166 -6.39 12.79 7.94
N ILE A 167 -5.57 12.32 8.87
CA ILE A 167 -4.70 11.15 8.70
C ILE A 167 -5.50 9.88 8.36
N VAL A 168 -6.65 9.67 9.00
CA VAL A 168 -7.46 8.46 8.78
C VAL A 168 -8.20 8.55 7.45
N PHE A 169 -8.85 9.68 7.17
CA PHE A 169 -9.67 9.84 5.97
C PHE A 169 -8.84 9.85 4.69
N THR A 170 -7.70 10.55 4.69
CA THR A 170 -6.90 10.67 3.47
C THR A 170 -6.20 9.38 3.09
N ASN A 171 -5.81 8.53 4.04
CA ASN A 171 -4.99 7.36 3.74
C ASN A 171 -5.80 6.11 3.43
N ARG A 172 -7.00 5.96 4.01
CA ARG A 172 -7.53 4.60 4.23
C ARG A 172 -8.76 4.21 3.43
N MET A 173 -9.63 5.17 3.08
CA MET A 173 -10.87 4.81 2.39
C MET A 173 -10.66 4.45 0.92
N HIS A 174 -9.60 4.93 0.28
CA HIS A 174 -9.23 4.55 -1.08
C HIS A 174 -8.65 3.12 -1.18
N GLU A 175 -8.24 2.53 -0.06
CA GLU A 175 -7.55 1.23 -0.02
C GLU A 175 -8.50 0.03 0.01
N GLU A 176 -9.81 0.25 0.21
CA GLU A 176 -10.78 -0.83 0.48
C GLU A 176 -11.98 -0.82 -0.48
N PRO A 177 -11.75 -1.08 -1.79
CA PRO A 177 -12.79 -1.00 -2.81
C PRO A 177 -13.92 -2.01 -2.59
N ASP A 178 -13.68 -3.09 -1.84
CA ASP A 178 -14.72 -4.03 -1.43
C ASP A 178 -15.73 -3.40 -0.46
N ILE A 179 -15.27 -2.55 0.48
CA ILE A 179 -16.16 -1.84 1.39
C ILE A 179 -17.01 -0.85 0.59
N VAL A 180 -16.39 -0.08 -0.30
CA VAL A 180 -17.09 0.88 -1.15
C VAL A 180 -18.21 0.20 -1.94
N ARG A 181 -17.90 -0.92 -2.61
CA ARG A 181 -18.91 -1.68 -3.38
C ARG A 181 -20.04 -2.23 -2.51
N LYS A 182 -19.74 -2.70 -1.29
CA LYS A 182 -20.73 -3.26 -0.35
C LYS A 182 -21.57 -2.18 0.36
N LEU A 183 -21.11 -0.93 0.35
CA LEU A 183 -21.75 0.22 1.01
C LEU A 183 -22.03 1.34 0.01
N ARG A 184 -23.11 1.25 -0.77
CA ARG A 184 -23.60 2.36 -1.61
C ARG A 184 -24.28 3.45 -0.79
N VAL A 185 -23.50 4.17 0.01
CA VAL A 185 -23.95 5.09 1.06
C VAL A 185 -23.12 6.37 1.02
N VAL A 186 -23.76 7.49 1.32
CA VAL A 186 -23.09 8.77 1.61
C VAL A 186 -23.05 8.99 3.12
N PHE A 187 -21.87 8.87 3.72
CA PHE A 187 -21.63 9.23 5.12
C PHE A 187 -21.08 10.64 5.23
N GLN A 188 -21.58 11.41 6.19
CA GLN A 188 -21.00 12.69 6.58
C GLN A 188 -20.47 12.57 8.02
N PHE A 189 -19.21 12.93 8.25
CA PHE A 189 -18.56 12.95 9.54
C PHE A 189 -18.26 14.39 9.95
N ASN A 190 -18.98 14.88 10.96
CA ASN A 190 -18.72 16.17 11.58
C ASN A 190 -17.76 15.95 12.74
N ILE A 191 -16.53 16.41 12.60
CA ILE A 191 -15.50 16.29 13.62
C ILE A 191 -15.51 17.52 14.50
N THR A 192 -15.45 17.31 15.82
CA THR A 192 -15.42 18.36 16.84
C THR A 192 -14.12 18.35 17.63
N ILE A 193 -13.78 19.51 18.19
CA ILE A 193 -12.78 19.70 19.25
C ILE A 193 -13.45 20.55 20.33
N ASP A 194 -13.49 20.02 21.55
CA ASP A 194 -14.13 20.65 22.72
C ASP A 194 -15.61 20.99 22.44
N GLY A 195 -16.33 20.06 21.80
CA GLY A 195 -17.73 20.18 21.43
C GLY A 195 -18.01 21.14 20.27
N LYS A 196 -16.99 21.85 19.76
CA LYS A 196 -17.14 22.81 18.66
C LYS A 196 -16.77 22.15 17.34
N HIS A 197 -17.59 22.38 16.31
CA HIS A 197 -17.31 21.90 14.95
C HIS A 197 -15.95 22.40 14.46
N ARG A 198 -15.19 21.53 13.80
CA ARG A 198 -13.89 21.86 13.20
C ARG A 198 -13.81 21.52 11.73
N THR A 199 -14.26 20.32 11.35
CA THR A 199 -14.29 19.93 9.94
C THR A 199 -15.43 18.98 9.66
N THR A 200 -15.81 18.92 8.39
CA THR A 200 -16.72 17.92 7.86
C THR A 200 -15.96 17.08 6.84
N TRP A 201 -16.03 15.77 6.97
CA TRP A 201 -15.57 14.82 5.95
C TRP A 201 -16.78 14.10 5.36
N THR A 202 -16.80 13.93 4.05
CA THR A 202 -17.82 13.12 3.36
C THR A 202 -17.16 11.90 2.72
N CYS A 203 -17.77 10.75 2.94
CA CYS A 203 -17.43 9.50 2.27
C CYS A 203 -18.61 9.11 1.38
N ASP A 204 -18.46 9.36 0.08
CA ASP A 204 -19.47 9.12 -0.94
C ASP A 204 -19.14 7.85 -1.72
N ASN A 205 -19.73 6.73 -1.29
CA ASN A 205 -19.59 5.45 -1.96
C ASN A 205 -20.76 5.16 -2.92
N LYS A 206 -21.59 6.17 -3.22
CA LYS A 206 -22.85 6.03 -3.95
C LYS A 206 -22.75 6.64 -5.34
N SER A 207 -22.10 7.81 -5.44
CA SER A 207 -22.06 8.61 -6.68
C SER A 207 -21.04 8.09 -7.70
N LYS A 208 -19.97 7.41 -7.25
CA LYS A 208 -18.92 6.86 -8.12
C LYS A 208 -18.64 5.39 -7.79
N PRO A 209 -18.36 4.53 -8.79
CA PRO A 209 -18.04 3.11 -8.56
C PRO A 209 -16.85 2.88 -7.62
N GLU A 210 -15.83 3.73 -7.72
CA GLU A 210 -14.62 3.73 -6.89
C GLU A 210 -14.80 4.37 -5.51
N GLY A 211 -15.92 5.07 -5.30
CA GLY A 211 -16.15 5.90 -4.12
C GLY A 211 -15.31 7.18 -4.13
N ASP A 212 -15.66 8.12 -3.26
CA ASP A 212 -14.96 9.39 -3.13
C ASP A 212 -14.92 9.81 -1.66
N VAL A 213 -13.79 10.35 -1.20
CA VAL A 213 -13.66 10.89 0.15
C VAL A 213 -13.09 12.29 0.05
N TYR A 214 -13.80 13.25 0.62
CA TYR A 214 -13.45 14.65 0.51
C TYR A 214 -13.87 15.46 1.73
N ILE A 215 -13.19 16.58 1.91
CA ILE A 215 -13.54 17.57 2.92
C ILE A 215 -14.77 18.36 2.44
N GLY A 216 -15.69 18.62 3.36
CA GLY A 216 -16.92 19.37 3.13
C GLY A 216 -18.18 18.50 3.20
N PRO A 217 -19.36 19.14 3.14
CA PRO A 217 -20.64 18.44 3.11
C PRO A 217 -20.84 17.69 1.78
N PRO A 218 -21.79 16.74 1.70
CA PRO A 218 -22.04 16.01 0.47
C PRO A 218 -22.38 16.90 -0.71
N LYS A 219 -21.72 16.66 -1.85
CA LYS A 219 -21.89 17.42 -3.10
C LYS A 219 -23.24 17.14 -3.80
N GLY A 220 -23.80 15.94 -3.61
CA GLY A 220 -24.95 15.43 -4.36
C GLY A 220 -26.27 15.35 -3.59
N GLY A 221 -26.44 16.08 -2.49
CA GLY A 221 -27.67 16.07 -1.69
C GLY A 221 -27.41 15.88 -0.18
N LYS A 222 -28.34 15.23 0.52
CA LYS A 222 -28.17 14.94 1.96
C LYS A 222 -27.41 13.63 2.17
N ALA A 223 -26.61 13.56 3.23
CA ALA A 223 -26.02 12.31 3.67
C ALA A 223 -27.11 11.30 4.07
N ASP A 224 -26.89 10.03 3.78
CA ASP A 224 -27.75 8.93 4.24
C ASP A 224 -27.56 8.71 5.76
N CYS A 225 -26.35 9.00 6.27
CA CYS A 225 -26.01 8.95 7.68
C CYS A 225 -24.99 10.05 8.03
N THR A 226 -25.30 10.84 9.05
CA THR A 226 -24.40 11.87 9.59
C THR A 226 -23.94 11.46 10.98
N VAL A 227 -22.62 11.39 11.15
CA VAL A 227 -21.94 11.11 12.41
C VAL A 227 -21.36 12.42 12.94
N THR A 228 -21.47 12.67 14.24
CA THR A 228 -20.77 13.78 14.92
C THR A 228 -20.02 13.23 16.12
N VAL A 229 -18.72 13.53 16.19
CA VAL A 229 -17.80 12.92 17.16
C VAL A 229 -16.57 13.81 17.37
N GLU A 230 -16.00 13.79 18.58
CA GLU A 230 -14.71 14.42 18.88
C GLU A 230 -13.58 13.75 18.11
N ASP A 231 -12.59 14.52 17.64
CA ASP A 231 -11.46 14.02 16.85
C ASP A 231 -10.72 12.84 17.51
N ASP A 232 -10.48 12.94 18.82
CA ASP A 232 -9.85 11.89 19.62
C ASP A 232 -10.71 10.62 19.73
N ASP A 233 -12.02 10.79 19.88
CA ASP A 233 -12.94 9.67 20.00
C ASP A 233 -13.18 9.02 18.63
N PHE A 234 -13.12 9.78 17.53
CA PHE A 234 -13.12 9.25 16.16
C PHE A 234 -11.95 8.29 15.96
N LEU A 235 -10.73 8.71 16.31
CA LEU A 235 -9.56 7.84 16.22
C LEU A 235 -9.75 6.57 17.06
N LYS A 236 -10.23 6.69 18.30
CA LYS A 236 -10.48 5.53 19.19
C LYS A 236 -11.54 4.58 18.62
N LEU A 237 -12.57 5.09 17.94
CA LEU A 237 -13.58 4.27 17.27
C LEU A 237 -12.93 3.48 16.12
N MET A 238 -12.17 4.17 15.26
CA MET A 238 -11.51 3.57 14.11
C MET A 238 -10.52 2.49 14.51
N VAL A 239 -9.82 2.64 15.63
CA VAL A 239 -8.84 1.65 16.09
C VAL A 239 -9.43 0.63 17.08
N GLY A 240 -10.75 0.65 17.29
CA GLY A 240 -11.46 -0.31 18.14
C GLY A 240 -11.28 -0.11 19.65
N LYS A 241 -10.58 0.95 20.09
CA LYS A 241 -10.42 1.30 21.51
C LYS A 241 -11.67 1.92 22.14
N LEU A 242 -12.59 2.43 21.32
CA LEU A 242 -13.90 2.90 21.75
C LEU A 242 -14.97 2.10 20.99
N ASN A 243 -15.87 1.46 21.73
CA ASN A 243 -17.00 0.77 21.14
C ASN A 243 -18.07 1.79 20.67
N PRO A 244 -18.57 1.71 19.42
CA PRO A 244 -19.53 2.69 18.89
C PRO A 244 -20.86 2.74 19.65
N GLN A 245 -21.42 1.60 20.07
CA GLN A 245 -22.67 1.56 20.83
C GLN A 245 -22.50 2.27 22.18
N ARG A 246 -21.39 1.99 22.88
CA ARG A 246 -21.05 2.67 24.14
C ARG A 246 -20.81 4.17 23.94
N ALA A 247 -20.11 4.57 22.88
CA ALA A 247 -19.89 5.98 22.56
C ALA A 247 -21.21 6.72 22.31
N PHE A 248 -22.16 6.07 21.64
CA PHE A 248 -23.50 6.62 21.41
C PHE A 248 -24.27 6.78 22.72
N MET A 249 -24.32 5.74 23.57
CA MET A 249 -24.99 5.81 24.89
C MET A 249 -24.39 6.89 25.81
N MET A 250 -23.08 7.14 25.70
CA MET A 250 -22.39 8.20 26.46
C MET A 250 -22.54 9.60 25.85
N GLY A 251 -23.21 9.75 24.71
CA GLY A 251 -23.35 11.01 23.99
C GLY A 251 -22.10 11.51 23.25
N LYS A 252 -21.02 10.71 23.24
CA LYS A 252 -19.76 10.99 22.53
C LYS A 252 -19.87 10.81 21.02
N LEU A 253 -20.78 9.93 20.59
CA LEU A 253 -21.11 9.68 19.20
C LEU A 253 -22.56 10.08 18.96
N LYS A 254 -22.80 11.07 18.11
CA LYS A 254 -24.16 11.46 17.70
C LYS A 254 -24.40 11.01 16.27
N ILE A 255 -25.59 10.49 16.01
CA ILE A 255 -25.96 9.95 14.69
C ILE A 255 -27.28 10.57 14.26
N LYS A 256 -27.35 11.04 13.02
CA LYS A 256 -28.58 11.44 12.32
C LYS A 256 -28.72 10.64 11.03
N GLY A 257 -29.94 10.37 10.60
CA GLY A 257 -30.21 9.53 9.42
C GLY A 257 -30.28 8.04 9.76
N ASN A 258 -29.88 7.18 8.82
CA ASN A 258 -30.05 5.74 8.97
C ASN A 258 -28.93 5.11 9.82
N ILE A 259 -29.23 4.90 11.10
CA ILE A 259 -28.31 4.29 12.10
C ILE A 259 -27.85 2.88 11.69
N MET A 260 -28.70 2.12 10.99
CA MET A 260 -28.36 0.75 10.56
C MET A 260 -27.18 0.73 9.58
N LEU A 261 -26.98 1.81 8.80
CA LEU A 261 -25.83 1.95 7.91
C LEU A 261 -24.51 2.08 8.69
N LEU A 262 -24.54 2.75 9.85
CA LEU A 262 -23.36 2.84 10.71
C LEU A 262 -22.99 1.49 11.34
N GLN A 263 -23.99 0.70 11.72
CA GLN A 263 -23.76 -0.67 12.21
C GLN A 263 -23.14 -1.55 11.12
N LYS A 264 -23.64 -1.45 9.88
CA LYS A 264 -23.07 -2.15 8.73
C LYS A 264 -21.63 -1.72 8.43
N LEU A 265 -21.34 -0.41 8.50
CA LEU A 265 -19.98 0.12 8.37
C LEU A 265 -19.06 -0.48 9.45
N ASN A 266 -19.50 -0.50 10.71
CA ASN A 266 -18.73 -1.08 11.80
C ASN A 266 -18.46 -2.58 11.63
N SER A 267 -19.45 -3.35 11.15
CA SER A 267 -19.25 -4.78 10.87
C SER A 267 -18.17 -5.00 9.80
N LEU A 268 -18.27 -4.28 8.68
CA LEU A 268 -17.29 -4.38 7.59
C LEU A 268 -15.89 -3.94 8.05
N TRP A 269 -15.84 -2.92 8.90
CA TRP A 269 -14.59 -2.46 9.49
C TRP A 269 -13.92 -3.51 10.38
N LEU A 270 -14.69 -4.17 11.25
CA LEU A 270 -14.19 -5.27 12.07
C LEU A 270 -13.71 -6.45 11.21
N ASP A 271 -14.39 -6.75 10.10
CA ASP A 271 -13.96 -7.80 9.18
C ASP A 271 -12.61 -7.47 8.53
N LEU A 272 -12.37 -6.21 8.14
CA LEU A 272 -11.07 -5.76 7.64
C LEU A 272 -9.96 -5.90 8.67
N GLN A 273 -10.23 -5.51 9.92
CA GLN A 273 -9.26 -5.66 11.01
C GLN A 273 -8.91 -7.12 11.25
N LYS A 274 -9.92 -8.01 11.30
CA LYS A 274 -9.72 -9.46 11.43
C LYS A 274 -8.96 -10.06 10.25
N ALA A 275 -9.16 -9.52 9.05
CA ALA A 275 -8.44 -9.94 7.85
C ALA A 275 -6.99 -9.43 7.80
N GLY A 276 -6.53 -8.63 8.77
CA GLY A 276 -5.17 -8.12 8.80
C GLY A 276 -4.87 -7.08 7.72
N LYS A 277 -5.89 -6.53 7.05
CA LYS A 277 -5.75 -5.47 6.02
C LYS A 277 -5.46 -4.08 6.63
N ALA A 278 -5.27 -4.03 7.94
CA ALA A 278 -5.23 -2.86 8.77
C ALA A 278 -4.02 -2.79 9.73
N PRO A 279 -2.86 -3.37 9.40
CA PRO A 279 -1.89 -3.71 10.43
C PRO A 279 -1.25 -2.49 11.08
N GLU A 280 -1.31 -1.31 10.45
CA GLU A 280 -0.78 -0.06 10.97
C GLU A 280 -1.62 0.58 12.10
N LEU A 281 -2.94 0.32 12.13
CA LEU A 281 -3.87 1.03 13.03
C LEU A 281 -3.50 0.93 14.52
N PRO A 282 -3.14 -0.25 15.07
CA PRO A 282 -2.77 -0.35 16.48
C PRO A 282 -1.55 0.51 16.82
N PHE A 283 -0.61 0.66 15.89
CA PHE A 283 0.61 1.45 16.06
C PHE A 283 0.34 2.96 15.96
N LEU A 284 -0.48 3.36 14.98
CA LEU A 284 -0.97 4.74 14.85
C LEU A 284 -1.67 5.19 16.12
N THR A 285 -2.45 4.30 16.75
CA THR A 285 -3.18 4.64 17.95
C THR A 285 -2.26 5.06 19.10
N ASP A 286 -1.20 4.30 19.34
CA ASP A 286 -0.28 4.58 20.45
C ASP A 286 0.40 5.94 20.26
N MET A 287 0.84 6.19 19.03
CA MET A 287 1.48 7.45 18.64
C MET A 287 0.50 8.63 18.72
N MET A 288 -0.63 8.55 18.03
CA MET A 288 -1.57 9.68 17.87
C MET A 288 -2.37 9.97 19.13
N LEU A 289 -2.52 9.04 20.06
CA LEU A 289 -3.13 9.35 21.37
C LEU A 289 -2.14 10.03 22.33
N LYS A 290 -0.83 9.78 22.18
CA LYS A 290 0.20 10.37 23.05
C LYS A 290 0.75 11.70 22.52
N THR A 291 0.58 11.95 21.23
CA THR A 291 1.15 13.12 20.56
C THR A 291 0.06 13.97 19.91
N SER A 292 0.19 15.28 20.05
CA SER A 292 -0.65 16.24 19.32
C SER A 292 -0.06 16.45 17.93
N VAL A 293 -0.90 16.58 16.91
CA VAL A 293 -0.51 16.91 15.53
C VAL A 293 -0.39 18.43 15.43
N ILE A 294 0.70 18.95 14.88
CA ILE A 294 0.93 20.41 14.80
C ILE A 294 0.21 20.97 13.56
N PRO A 295 -0.73 21.93 13.71
CA PRO A 295 -1.36 22.57 12.57
C PRO A 295 -0.36 23.33 11.68
N GLY A 296 -0.60 23.33 10.38
CA GLY A 296 0.18 24.08 9.39
C GLY A 296 1.43 23.38 8.86
N LEU A 297 1.70 22.14 9.31
CA LEU A 297 2.84 21.32 8.87
C LEU A 297 2.36 20.09 8.09
N LYS A 298 2.91 19.87 6.91
CA LYS A 298 2.58 18.71 6.05
C LYS A 298 3.26 17.43 6.55
N SER A 299 4.44 17.54 7.14
CA SER A 299 5.21 16.43 7.68
C SER A 299 4.45 15.64 8.74
N GLU A 300 3.55 16.31 9.47
CA GLU A 300 2.72 15.73 10.51
C GLU A 300 1.74 14.69 9.94
N SER A 301 1.26 14.91 8.72
CA SER A 301 0.39 13.99 7.98
C SER A 301 1.16 12.81 7.37
N MET A 302 2.49 12.95 7.20
CA MET A 302 3.36 11.92 6.60
C MET A 302 3.77 10.83 7.59
N ILE A 303 3.56 11.02 8.90
CA ILE A 303 3.98 10.05 9.91
C ILE A 303 3.28 8.71 9.69
N VAL A 304 2.02 8.73 9.23
CA VAL A 304 1.26 7.51 8.94
C VAL A 304 1.83 6.72 7.78
N GLU A 305 2.30 7.40 6.75
CA GLU A 305 3.01 6.75 5.64
C GLU A 305 4.27 6.05 6.16
N LEU A 306 5.02 6.69 7.08
CA LEU A 306 6.18 6.05 7.71
C LEU A 306 5.79 4.83 8.55
N VAL A 307 4.73 4.92 9.37
CA VAL A 307 4.24 3.79 10.17
C VAL A 307 3.79 2.63 9.26
N GLN A 308 3.06 2.93 8.19
CA GLN A 308 2.64 1.93 7.21
C GLN A 308 3.83 1.21 6.57
N ARG A 309 4.94 1.91 6.28
CA ARG A 309 6.15 1.29 5.75
C ARG A 309 6.88 0.46 6.79
N LEU A 310 7.00 0.96 8.02
CA LEU A 310 7.66 0.24 9.10
C LEU A 310 7.00 -1.10 9.42
N VAL A 311 5.67 -1.18 9.30
CA VAL A 311 4.93 -2.44 9.44
C VAL A 311 5.35 -3.47 8.39
N ARG A 312 5.75 -3.02 7.20
CA ARG A 312 6.25 -3.86 6.09
C ARG A 312 7.76 -4.09 6.14
N LEU A 313 8.47 -3.44 7.07
CA LEU A 313 9.92 -3.49 7.21
C LEU A 313 10.36 -3.94 8.61
N PRO A 314 9.89 -5.10 9.13
CA PRO A 314 10.25 -5.56 10.47
C PRO A 314 11.75 -5.84 10.64
N GLN A 315 12.50 -6.02 9.56
CA GLN A 315 13.96 -6.18 9.59
C GLN A 315 14.72 -4.90 9.94
N LEU A 316 14.10 -3.71 9.80
CA LEU A 316 14.81 -2.45 10.09
C LEU A 316 15.27 -2.35 11.55
N TYR A 317 14.55 -2.94 12.50
CA TYR A 317 14.94 -2.97 13.92
C TYR A 317 16.28 -3.65 14.15
N THR A 318 16.55 -4.74 13.44
CA THR A 318 17.80 -5.50 13.60
C THR A 318 18.94 -4.90 12.79
N GLN A 319 18.63 -4.26 11.65
CA GLN A 319 19.64 -3.65 10.77
C GLN A 319 20.07 -2.26 11.25
N VAL A 320 19.20 -1.55 11.98
CA VAL A 320 19.37 -0.17 12.43
C VAL A 320 18.97 -0.03 13.90
N PRO A 321 19.62 -0.72 14.86
CA PRO A 321 19.25 -0.68 16.28
C PRO A 321 19.71 0.62 16.97
N THR A 322 19.21 1.76 16.49
CA THR A 322 19.58 3.10 16.96
C THR A 322 18.38 4.04 16.89
N LEU A 323 18.56 5.27 17.35
CA LEU A 323 17.56 6.33 17.26
C LEU A 323 17.80 7.14 15.99
N ILE A 324 16.71 7.61 15.37
CA ILE A 324 16.76 8.42 14.17
C ILE A 324 15.91 9.65 14.38
N GLY A 325 16.54 10.81 14.41
CA GLY A 325 15.87 12.09 14.53
C GLY A 325 15.46 12.65 13.17
N PHE A 326 14.29 13.26 13.11
CA PHE A 326 13.85 14.15 12.04
C PHE A 326 13.61 15.53 12.64
N ASP A 327 14.48 16.48 12.27
CA ASP A 327 14.29 17.90 12.56
C ASP A 327 13.62 18.56 11.36
N ILE A 328 12.31 18.74 11.43
CA ILE A 328 11.51 19.34 10.38
C ILE A 328 11.65 20.85 10.47
N THR A 329 11.96 21.46 9.34
CA THR A 329 12.15 22.91 9.21
C THR A 329 11.09 23.54 8.31
N LYS A 330 10.82 24.81 8.56
CA LYS A 330 10.04 25.69 7.69
C LYS A 330 10.65 27.07 7.77
N ASP A 331 10.88 27.72 6.64
CA ASP A 331 11.60 29.00 6.56
C ASP A 331 12.96 28.96 7.30
N ASN A 332 13.68 27.83 7.15
CA ASN A 332 14.95 27.52 7.81
C ASN A 332 14.93 27.49 9.35
N LYS A 333 13.74 27.41 9.97
CA LYS A 333 13.59 27.26 11.42
C LYS A 333 13.04 25.89 11.74
N SER A 334 13.58 25.26 12.79
CA SER A 334 13.03 24.01 13.34
C SER A 334 11.61 24.27 13.87
N VAL A 335 10.64 23.50 13.37
CA VAL A 335 9.21 23.64 13.66
C VAL A 335 8.57 22.35 14.19
N SER A 336 9.15 21.19 13.89
CA SER A 336 8.69 19.91 14.41
C SER A 336 9.85 18.93 14.56
N LYS A 337 9.82 18.10 15.60
CA LYS A 337 10.90 17.19 15.95
C LYS A 337 10.33 15.82 16.27
N TRP A 338 10.87 14.81 15.60
CA TRP A 338 10.45 13.42 15.76
C TRP A 338 11.66 12.51 15.93
N THR A 339 11.50 11.48 16.74
CA THR A 339 12.47 10.40 16.89
C THR A 339 11.80 9.08 16.53
N LEU A 340 12.47 8.29 15.71
CA LEU A 340 12.19 6.87 15.50
C LEU A 340 13.18 6.06 16.32
N ASP A 341 12.69 5.37 17.34
CA ASP A 341 13.48 4.52 18.22
C ASP A 341 13.40 3.06 17.77
N PHE A 342 14.41 2.63 17.01
CA PHE A 342 14.54 1.25 16.57
C PHE A 342 15.18 0.33 17.62
N THR A 343 15.61 0.84 18.78
CA THR A 343 16.21 0.01 19.85
C THR A 343 15.18 -0.84 20.59
N LYS A 344 13.90 -0.49 20.50
CA LYS A 344 12.80 -1.15 21.23
C LYS A 344 12.44 -2.55 20.70
N ASN A 345 13.00 -2.99 19.57
CA ASN A 345 12.71 -4.27 18.91
C ASN A 345 11.21 -4.57 18.72
N LYS A 346 10.38 -3.53 18.63
CA LYS A 346 8.93 -3.61 18.39
C LYS A 346 8.45 -2.29 17.77
N LEU A 347 7.40 -2.35 16.97
CA LEU A 347 6.77 -1.19 16.33
C LEU A 347 6.04 -0.25 17.31
N THR A 348 5.61 -0.75 18.46
CA THR A 348 4.91 0.08 19.46
C THR A 348 5.88 0.99 20.21
N GLY A 349 5.58 2.29 20.20
CA GLY A 349 6.42 3.31 20.83
C GLY A 349 7.69 3.66 20.06
N VAL A 350 7.77 3.34 18.75
CA VAL A 350 8.90 3.75 17.91
C VAL A 350 8.89 5.27 17.70
N PHE A 351 7.73 5.89 17.58
CA PHE A 351 7.62 7.33 17.34
C PHE A 351 7.48 8.11 18.63
N GLU A 352 8.39 9.07 18.83
CA GLU A 352 8.37 9.99 19.96
C GLU A 352 8.61 11.42 19.51
N ARG A 353 8.06 12.39 20.26
CA ARG A 353 8.33 13.82 20.04
C ARG A 353 9.72 14.17 20.55
N GLY A 354 10.40 15.05 19.82
CA GLY A 354 11.74 15.52 20.14
C GLY A 354 12.81 14.86 19.27
N LEU A 355 14.06 15.26 19.52
CA LEU A 355 15.24 14.72 18.84
C LEU A 355 16.04 13.85 19.81
N PRO A 356 16.71 12.80 19.32
CA PRO A 356 17.70 12.09 20.12
C PRO A 356 18.95 12.96 20.31
N ASP A 357 19.86 12.50 21.17
CA ASP A 357 21.20 13.09 21.29
C ASP A 357 21.97 13.02 19.94
N LYS A 358 22.86 13.98 19.69
CA LYS A 358 23.62 14.16 18.43
C LYS A 358 24.59 13.02 18.10
N LYS A 359 24.81 12.08 19.03
CA LYS A 359 25.50 10.82 18.73
C LYS A 359 24.70 9.92 17.76
N HIS A 360 23.39 10.13 17.67
CA HIS A 360 22.49 9.42 16.77
C HIS A 360 22.31 10.18 15.44
N CYS A 361 21.76 9.51 14.42
CA CYS A 361 21.51 10.13 13.13
C CYS A 361 20.33 11.09 13.23
N ILE A 362 20.54 12.37 12.92
CA ILE A 362 19.48 13.38 12.87
C ILE A 362 19.45 13.97 11.46
N LEU A 363 18.32 13.81 10.77
CA LEU A 363 18.07 14.42 9.46
C LEU A 363 17.32 15.74 9.65
N THR A 364 17.93 16.84 9.24
CA THR A 364 17.27 18.15 9.15
C THR A 364 16.74 18.34 7.73
N ILE A 365 15.43 18.56 7.59
CA ILE A 365 14.73 18.57 6.31
C ILE A 365 13.57 19.58 6.32
N ASP A 366 13.31 20.23 5.19
CA ASP A 366 12.16 21.13 5.04
C ASP A 366 10.82 20.35 5.05
N ASP A 367 9.75 20.97 5.56
CA ASP A 367 8.41 20.39 5.68
C ASP A 367 7.90 19.84 4.34
N ASP A 368 8.05 20.59 3.25
CA ASP A 368 7.61 20.16 1.92
C ASP A 368 8.55 19.08 1.36
N ASP A 369 9.84 19.16 1.65
CA ASP A 369 10.81 18.14 1.26
C ASP A 369 10.59 16.82 1.97
N PHE A 370 10.10 16.84 3.21
CA PHE A 370 9.71 15.63 3.91
C PHE A 370 8.55 14.94 3.21
N VAL A 371 7.57 15.69 2.70
CA VAL A 371 6.50 15.14 1.85
C VAL A 371 7.09 14.55 0.59
N ARG A 372 7.90 15.32 -0.15
CA ARG A 372 8.52 14.84 -1.40
C ARG A 372 9.35 13.58 -1.19
N LEU A 373 10.10 13.51 -0.09
CA LEU A 373 10.90 12.35 0.28
C LEU A 373 9.98 11.16 0.62
N THR A 374 8.92 11.39 1.39
CA THR A 374 7.93 10.38 1.76
C THR A 374 7.21 9.83 0.52
N PHE A 375 6.96 10.64 -0.51
CA PHE A 375 6.37 10.20 -1.78
C PHE A 375 7.42 9.81 -2.83
N ASN A 376 8.69 9.65 -2.44
CA ASN A 376 9.79 9.26 -3.32
C ASN A 376 9.96 10.18 -4.56
N ARG A 377 9.52 11.45 -4.47
CA ARG A 377 9.71 12.50 -5.49
C ARG A 377 11.12 13.07 -5.46
N ILE A 378 11.79 12.98 -4.32
CA ILE A 378 13.22 13.26 -4.17
C ILE A 378 13.90 12.06 -3.52
N GLN A 379 15.19 11.86 -3.84
CA GLN A 379 15.99 10.76 -3.31
C GLN A 379 16.81 11.24 -2.11
N LEU A 380 16.79 10.47 -1.01
CA LEU A 380 17.48 10.82 0.23
C LEU A 380 18.96 11.12 -0.01
N GLN A 381 19.67 10.22 -0.70
CA GLN A 381 21.12 10.35 -0.94
C GLN A 381 21.47 11.60 -1.77
N ASN A 382 20.64 11.92 -2.77
CA ASN A 382 20.86 13.11 -3.60
C ASN A 382 20.68 14.39 -2.78
N CYS A 383 19.68 14.42 -1.91
CA CYS A 383 19.41 15.57 -1.04
C CYS A 383 20.46 15.76 0.04
N ILE A 384 21.04 14.67 0.55
CA ILE A 384 22.19 14.73 1.46
C ILE A 384 23.40 15.31 0.73
N SER A 385 23.67 14.81 -0.48
CA SER A 385 24.84 15.19 -1.28
C SER A 385 24.78 16.65 -1.74
N SER A 386 23.58 17.17 -2.01
CA SER A 386 23.36 18.57 -2.38
C SER A 386 23.25 19.54 -1.19
N GLY A 387 23.23 19.03 0.05
CA GLY A 387 23.04 19.83 1.26
C GLY A 387 21.58 20.27 1.52
N ARG A 388 20.62 19.81 0.71
CA ARG A 388 19.18 20.01 0.90
C ARG A 388 18.66 19.33 2.17
N ILE A 389 19.22 18.17 2.51
CA ILE A 389 19.03 17.50 3.81
C ILE A 389 20.37 17.52 4.54
N LYS A 390 20.38 18.07 5.75
CA LYS A 390 21.59 18.04 6.61
C LYS A 390 21.53 16.83 7.53
N ILE A 391 22.67 16.22 7.80
CA ILE A 391 22.80 15.12 8.76
C ILE A 391 23.77 15.52 9.86
N ASP A 392 23.28 15.48 11.10
CA ASP A 392 24.10 15.45 12.31
C ASP A 392 24.23 14.00 12.82
N GLY A 393 25.37 13.69 13.46
CA GLY A 393 25.65 12.38 14.05
C GLY A 393 26.07 11.28 13.07
N ASP A 394 25.61 10.04 13.29
CA ASP A 394 26.03 8.87 12.51
C ASP A 394 25.40 8.83 11.11
N LYS A 395 26.16 9.29 10.11
CA LYS A 395 25.75 9.33 8.70
C LYS A 395 25.54 7.94 8.08
N SER A 396 26.15 6.88 8.61
CA SER A 396 26.02 5.53 8.04
C SER A 396 24.58 5.00 8.14
N VAL A 397 23.83 5.49 9.12
CA VAL A 397 22.42 5.15 9.36
C VAL A 397 21.52 5.68 8.24
N ALA A 398 21.81 6.88 7.71
CA ALA A 398 21.00 7.50 6.67
C ALA A 398 20.91 6.66 5.39
N GLN A 399 21.97 5.92 5.06
CA GLN A 399 21.97 4.97 3.94
C GLN A 399 21.04 3.78 4.20
N LYS A 400 21.09 3.22 5.40
CA LYS A 400 20.29 2.04 5.78
C LYS A 400 18.80 2.33 5.80
N ILE A 401 18.41 3.55 6.17
CA ILE A 401 16.99 3.95 6.20
C ILE A 401 16.45 4.46 4.86
N ASN A 402 17.25 4.46 3.79
CA ASN A 402 16.73 4.85 2.47
C ASN A 402 15.52 3.97 2.06
N ILE A 403 15.54 2.69 2.46
CA ILE A 403 14.44 1.75 2.23
C ILE A 403 13.11 2.22 2.86
N LEU A 404 13.15 3.01 3.94
CA LEU A 404 11.96 3.60 4.55
C LEU A 404 11.27 4.62 3.64
N PHE A 405 11.97 5.23 2.69
CA PHE A 405 11.41 6.23 1.77
C PHE A 405 11.13 5.67 0.37
N THR A 406 11.73 4.53 0.03
CA THR A 406 11.51 3.86 -1.27
C THR A 406 10.50 2.72 -1.21
N THR A 407 10.14 2.22 -0.02
CA THR A 407 9.14 1.17 0.13
C THR A 407 7.75 1.70 -0.24
N PRO A 408 7.05 1.12 -1.23
CA PRO A 408 5.75 1.63 -1.65
C PRO A 408 4.67 1.50 -0.56
N THR A 409 3.81 2.51 -0.47
CA THR A 409 2.51 2.43 0.23
C THR A 409 1.39 2.38 -0.79
N ALA A 410 0.14 2.14 -0.38
CA ALA A 410 -0.97 2.16 -1.33
C ALA A 410 -1.15 3.55 -1.96
N LYS A 411 -0.83 4.60 -1.19
CA LYS A 411 -0.90 6.00 -1.59
C LYS A 411 0.25 6.45 -2.48
N SER A 412 1.46 5.92 -2.30
CA SER A 412 2.59 6.21 -3.20
C SER A 412 2.48 5.56 -4.58
N LYS A 413 1.39 4.83 -4.85
CA LYS A 413 1.03 4.28 -6.17
C LYS A 413 0.03 5.17 -6.92
N LEU A 414 -0.51 6.22 -6.27
CA LEU A 414 -1.27 7.32 -6.85
C LEU A 414 -0.31 8.47 -7.17
#